data_AF-A0A1J4SHV5-F1
#
_entry.id   AF-A0A1J4SHV5-F1
#
_cell.length_a   1.000
_cell.length_b   1.000
_cell.length_c   1.000
_cell.angle_alpha   90.00
_cell.angle_beta   90.00
_cell.angle_gamma   90.00
#
_symmetry.space_group_name_H-M   'P 1'
#
loop_
_entity.id
_entity.type
_entity.pdbx_description
1 polymer ?
#
loop_
_entity_poly.entity_id
_entity_poly.type
_entity_poly.pdbx_seq_one_letter_code
_entity_poly.pdbx_strand_id
1 'polypeptide(L)'
;MSHAPFSTRRTLWALALAALLALGACAPQNNLPQYDLPRPDLEAFRTRFIEPALPASGLAVRASLLYSTPTRANRTDVQLYGEYARPLRMDVRAGIGTMLALMREDSAGLLAFYPDKSRAYAHSDPVIGAQLLGLPFPFSLRDLAMVISGHFESLVPGEPDSIRVLPRGGFAFSYNQGPVRLLVLDQYGRPESMEGPLSKYFRTQAERDGQPVSGKREWTLKFAAYPEDDGDPAGPARRLILLLPKGDSAVLRVRAVEPRQSWAEKSLALALPAGAHFMSLESRPAPVTASDVITGGGDNAEQGHENAKPGSAS
;
A
#
# COMPACT_ATOMS: atom_id res chain seq x y z
N MET A 1 20.58 17.25 72.97
CA MET A 1 21.08 16.32 71.93
C MET A 1 19.85 15.74 71.24
N SER A 2 19.56 16.22 70.02
CA SER A 2 18.33 15.90 69.27
C SER A 2 18.72 14.99 68.09
N HIS A 3 18.28 13.73 68.12
CA HIS A 3 18.46 12.80 67.00
C HIS A 3 17.24 12.91 66.08
N ALA A 4 17.44 13.42 64.88
CA ALA A 4 16.43 13.48 63.82
C ALA A 4 16.24 12.10 63.15
N PRO A 5 15.01 11.62 62.92
CA PRO A 5 14.76 10.37 62.20
C PRO A 5 14.65 10.63 60.69
N PHE A 6 15.79 10.68 59.99
CA PHE A 6 15.84 10.67 58.52
C PHE A 6 16.23 9.27 58.02
N SER A 7 15.26 8.37 57.82
CA SER A 7 15.56 7.09 57.14
C SER A 7 14.34 6.42 56.48
N THR A 8 13.15 6.53 57.05
CA THR A 8 11.99 5.70 56.64
C THR A 8 11.37 6.07 55.29
N ARG A 9 11.46 7.33 54.83
CA ARG A 9 10.89 7.74 53.54
C ARG A 9 11.72 7.26 52.34
N ARG A 10 13.05 7.12 52.46
CA ARG A 10 13.91 6.71 51.33
C ARG A 10 13.79 5.23 51.02
N THR A 11 13.59 4.39 52.04
CA THR A 11 13.37 2.95 51.89
C THR A 11 12.01 2.63 51.25
N LEU A 12 10.95 3.37 51.59
CA LEU A 12 9.63 3.18 50.98
C LEU A 12 9.62 3.50 49.48
N TRP A 13 10.33 4.55 49.05
CA TRP A 13 10.43 4.90 47.63
C TRP A 13 11.30 3.91 46.84
N ALA A 14 12.37 3.39 47.44
CA ALA A 14 13.20 2.35 46.81
C ALA A 14 12.43 1.02 46.63
N LEU A 15 11.61 0.64 47.61
CA LEU A 15 10.73 -0.54 47.52
C LEU A 15 9.61 -0.35 46.48
N ALA A 16 9.00 0.84 46.41
CA ALA A 16 7.99 1.14 45.40
C ALA A 16 8.56 1.14 43.98
N LEU A 17 9.76 1.69 43.77
CA LEU A 17 10.44 1.69 42.47
C LEU A 17 10.87 0.28 42.06
N ALA A 18 11.34 -0.55 42.98
CA ALA A 18 11.67 -1.95 42.73
C ALA A 18 10.43 -2.79 42.38
N ALA A 19 9.29 -2.53 43.03
CA ALA A 19 8.02 -3.19 42.70
C ALA A 19 7.48 -2.77 41.33
N LEU A 20 7.62 -1.50 40.94
CA LEU A 20 7.27 -1.00 39.61
C LEU A 20 8.16 -1.58 38.50
N LEU A 21 9.46 -1.78 38.78
CA LEU A 21 10.38 -2.43 37.83
C LEU A 21 10.11 -3.94 37.70
N ALA A 22 9.67 -4.62 38.76
CA ALA A 22 9.30 -6.03 38.72
C ALA A 22 7.99 -6.30 37.94
N LEU A 23 7.09 -5.32 37.86
CA LEU A 23 5.82 -5.43 37.11
C LEU A 23 6.00 -5.24 35.59
N GLY A 24 7.14 -4.72 35.12
CA GLY A 24 7.43 -4.53 33.69
C GLY A 24 8.04 -5.74 32.97
N ALA A 25 8.36 -6.83 33.69
CA ALA A 25 9.12 -7.97 33.17
C ALA A 25 8.26 -9.19 32.75
N CYS A 26 6.93 -9.10 32.86
CA CYS A 26 6.01 -10.18 32.48
C CYS A 26 5.08 -9.75 31.34
N ALA A 27 5.63 -9.19 30.26
CA ALA A 27 4.93 -9.24 28.98
C ALA A 27 5.19 -10.63 28.38
N PRO A 28 4.16 -11.47 28.12
CA PRO A 28 4.37 -12.76 27.49
C PRO A 28 4.97 -12.53 26.10
N GLN A 29 6.20 -12.99 25.91
CA GLN A 29 6.82 -13.01 24.58
C GLN A 29 6.09 -14.07 23.75
N ASN A 30 5.34 -13.63 22.74
CA ASN A 30 4.66 -14.54 21.83
C ASN A 30 5.70 -15.25 20.98
N ASN A 31 6.00 -16.50 21.32
CA ASN A 31 6.84 -17.37 20.50
C ASN A 31 5.96 -17.97 19.40
N LEU A 32 6.01 -17.38 18.21
CA LEU A 32 5.40 -17.97 17.03
C LEU A 32 6.11 -19.29 16.67
N PRO A 33 5.37 -20.31 16.23
CA PRO A 33 5.97 -21.55 15.74
C PRO A 33 6.85 -21.26 14.51
N GLN A 34 8.05 -21.80 14.51
CA GLN A 34 8.96 -21.76 13.37
C GLN A 34 8.77 -23.02 12.51
N TYR A 35 8.79 -22.85 11.19
CA TYR A 35 8.59 -23.92 10.23
C TYR A 35 9.87 -24.17 9.44
N ASP A 36 10.39 -25.39 9.57
CA ASP A 36 11.57 -25.86 8.84
C ASP A 36 11.21 -26.74 7.64
N LEU A 37 9.92 -26.91 7.37
CA LEU A 37 9.40 -27.72 6.26
C LEU A 37 8.37 -26.92 5.44
N PRO A 38 8.37 -27.06 4.09
CA PRO A 38 7.57 -26.18 3.25
C PRO A 38 6.06 -26.40 3.38
N ARG A 39 5.61 -27.63 3.61
CA ARG A 39 4.18 -27.93 3.71
C ARG A 39 3.55 -27.31 4.96
N PRO A 40 4.10 -27.50 6.18
CA PRO A 40 3.63 -26.79 7.36
C PRO A 40 3.66 -25.26 7.21
N ASP A 41 4.69 -24.70 6.57
CA ASP A 41 4.81 -23.26 6.36
C ASP A 41 3.69 -22.70 5.46
N LEU A 42 3.41 -23.41 4.35
CA LEU A 42 2.30 -23.06 3.45
C LEU A 42 0.94 -23.24 4.12
N GLU A 43 0.75 -24.31 4.90
CA GLU A 43 -0.49 -24.55 5.65
C GLU A 43 -0.74 -23.46 6.70
N ALA A 44 0.32 -23.01 7.39
CA ALA A 44 0.24 -21.90 8.33
C ALA A 44 -0.16 -20.59 7.63
N PHE A 45 0.44 -20.31 6.47
CA PHE A 45 0.03 -19.17 5.64
C PHE A 45 -1.45 -19.25 5.26
N ARG A 46 -1.91 -20.40 4.76
CA ARG A 46 -3.30 -20.58 4.34
C ARG A 46 -4.27 -20.41 5.51
N THR A 47 -4.01 -21.08 6.62
CA THR A 47 -4.82 -21.01 7.85
C THR A 47 -4.92 -19.59 8.39
N ARG A 48 -3.87 -18.77 8.21
CA ARG A 48 -3.81 -17.40 8.76
C ARG A 48 -4.29 -16.32 7.80
N PHE A 49 -4.07 -16.48 6.50
CA PHE A 49 -4.19 -15.39 5.52
C PHE A 49 -5.08 -15.71 4.30
N ILE A 50 -5.59 -16.94 4.19
CA ILE A 50 -6.48 -17.37 3.10
C ILE A 50 -7.83 -17.82 3.65
N GLU A 51 -7.81 -18.76 4.59
CA GLU A 51 -8.99 -19.46 5.10
C GLU A 51 -9.87 -18.66 6.07
N PRO A 52 -9.33 -17.74 6.90
CA PRO A 52 -10.18 -16.97 7.81
C PRO A 52 -11.22 -16.15 7.07
N ALA A 53 -12.45 -16.17 7.59
CA ALA A 53 -13.50 -15.27 7.12
C ALA A 53 -13.09 -13.81 7.36
N LEU A 54 -13.52 -12.92 6.46
CA LEU A 54 -13.35 -11.49 6.65
C LEU A 54 -14.09 -11.05 7.94
N PRO A 55 -13.49 -10.16 8.76
CA PRO A 55 -14.08 -9.76 10.04
C PRO A 55 -15.37 -8.93 9.89
N ALA A 56 -15.60 -8.36 8.70
CA ALA A 56 -16.80 -7.60 8.34
C ALA A 56 -16.99 -7.59 6.82
N SER A 57 -18.12 -7.08 6.32
CA SER A 57 -18.39 -6.96 4.88
C SER A 57 -17.53 -5.91 4.18
N GLY A 58 -17.00 -4.95 4.94
CA GLY A 58 -16.21 -3.85 4.44
C GLY A 58 -15.19 -3.32 5.45
N LEU A 59 -14.53 -2.24 5.07
CA LEU A 59 -13.43 -1.64 5.83
C LEU A 59 -13.32 -0.14 5.62
N ALA A 60 -12.68 0.54 6.56
CA ALA A 60 -12.10 1.87 6.39
C ALA A 60 -10.61 1.84 6.75
N VAL A 61 -9.76 2.30 5.84
CA VAL A 61 -8.32 2.31 5.97
C VAL A 61 -7.81 3.73 5.89
N ARG A 62 -6.89 4.08 6.79
CA ARG A 62 -6.09 5.30 6.73
C ARG A 62 -4.63 4.90 6.54
N ALA A 63 -4.00 5.44 5.50
CA ALA A 63 -2.63 5.12 5.14
C ALA A 63 -1.87 6.35 4.62
N SER A 64 -0.55 6.22 4.57
CA SER A 64 0.33 7.17 3.86
C SER A 64 1.01 6.45 2.72
N LEU A 65 1.00 7.06 1.54
CA LEU A 65 1.65 6.54 0.35
C LEU A 65 2.83 7.44 -0.02
N LEU A 66 4.03 6.87 -0.02
CA LEU A 66 5.21 7.49 -0.60
C LEU A 66 5.43 6.86 -1.98
N TYR A 67 5.26 7.62 -3.05
CA TYR A 67 5.62 7.19 -4.40
C TYR A 67 6.93 7.85 -4.80
N SER A 68 7.87 7.05 -5.31
CA SER A 68 9.21 7.49 -5.70
C SER A 68 9.54 6.99 -7.10
N THR A 69 10.11 7.87 -7.91
CA THR A 69 10.85 7.54 -9.13
C THR A 69 12.34 7.82 -8.88
N PRO A 70 13.26 7.52 -9.81
CA PRO A 70 14.67 7.85 -9.66
C PRO A 70 14.96 9.34 -9.41
N THR A 71 14.06 10.24 -9.83
CA THR A 71 14.29 11.70 -9.80
C THR A 71 13.43 12.44 -8.79
N ARG A 72 12.30 11.86 -8.34
CA ARG A 72 11.35 12.54 -7.46
C ARG A 72 10.68 11.57 -6.49
N ALA A 73 10.31 12.08 -5.33
CA ALA A 73 9.49 11.34 -4.37
C ALA A 73 8.40 12.24 -3.80
N ASN A 74 7.17 11.72 -3.72
CA ASN A 74 6.01 12.46 -3.23
C ASN A 74 5.25 11.63 -2.19
N ARG A 75 4.89 12.26 -1.08
CA ARG A 75 4.08 11.64 -0.04
C ARG A 75 2.65 12.16 -0.10
N THR A 76 1.70 11.25 -0.01
CA THR A 76 0.26 11.52 0.03
C THR A 76 -0.39 10.78 1.21
N ASP A 77 -1.53 11.28 1.65
CA ASP A 77 -2.43 10.55 2.54
C ASP A 77 -3.50 9.86 1.72
N VAL A 78 -3.79 8.60 2.09
CA VAL A 78 -4.74 7.73 1.39
C VAL A 78 -5.83 7.30 2.37
N GLN A 79 -7.08 7.42 1.94
CA GLN A 79 -8.23 6.80 2.58
C GLN A 79 -8.83 5.79 1.62
N LEU A 80 -8.87 4.51 2.00
CA LEU A 80 -9.51 3.43 1.24
C LEU A 80 -10.69 2.91 2.07
N TYR A 81 -11.89 2.90 1.51
CA TYR A 81 -13.09 2.55 2.26
C TYR A 81 -14.20 1.98 1.38
N GLY A 82 -15.03 1.10 1.94
CA GLY A 82 -16.15 0.49 1.25
C GLY A 82 -16.29 -0.99 1.56
N GLU A 83 -16.95 -1.73 0.67
CA GLU A 83 -17.27 -3.14 0.84
C GLU A 83 -16.24 -4.02 0.11
N TYR A 84 -15.81 -5.13 0.71
CA TYR A 84 -14.92 -6.10 0.04
C TYR A 84 -15.57 -6.70 -1.22
N ALA A 85 -16.90 -6.78 -1.25
CA ALA A 85 -17.68 -7.24 -2.41
C ALA A 85 -17.88 -6.16 -3.49
N ARG A 86 -17.43 -4.91 -3.23
CA ARG A 86 -17.68 -3.66 -3.97
C ARG A 86 -18.99 -2.95 -3.58
N PRO A 87 -19.08 -1.62 -3.74
CA PRO A 87 -18.03 -0.71 -4.23
C PRO A 87 -16.95 -0.37 -3.19
N LEU A 88 -15.76 -0.01 -3.70
CA LEU A 88 -14.64 0.54 -2.92
C LEU A 88 -14.33 1.95 -3.40
N ARG A 89 -13.88 2.79 -2.48
CA ARG A 89 -13.51 4.19 -2.69
C ARG A 89 -12.09 4.40 -2.24
N MET A 90 -11.34 5.20 -2.99
CA MET A 90 -10.03 5.66 -2.55
C MET A 90 -9.88 7.15 -2.80
N ASP A 91 -9.58 7.88 -1.72
CA ASP A 91 -9.35 9.31 -1.76
C ASP A 91 -7.86 9.57 -1.47
N VAL A 92 -7.22 10.36 -2.34
CA VAL A 92 -5.78 10.67 -2.27
C VAL A 92 -5.59 12.17 -2.07
N ARG A 93 -4.89 12.55 -1.00
CA ARG A 93 -4.64 13.96 -0.64
C ARG A 93 -3.15 14.27 -0.59
N ALA A 94 -2.77 15.47 -1.04
CA ALA A 94 -1.44 16.05 -0.83
C ALA A 94 -1.45 17.04 0.34
N GLY A 95 -0.38 17.04 1.14
CA GLY A 95 -0.10 18.07 2.13
C GLY A 95 -1.29 18.39 3.06
N ILE A 96 -1.60 19.68 3.19
CA ILE A 96 -2.69 20.21 4.04
C ILE A 96 -4.06 20.05 3.33
N GLY A 97 -4.41 18.80 2.98
CA GLY A 97 -5.78 18.42 2.61
C GLY A 97 -6.19 18.60 1.14
N THR A 98 -5.30 19.04 0.24
CA THR A 98 -5.60 19.19 -1.19
C THR A 98 -5.95 17.84 -1.80
N MET A 99 -7.16 17.70 -2.34
CA MET A 99 -7.60 16.47 -3.00
C MET A 99 -6.94 16.33 -4.37
N LEU A 100 -6.15 15.27 -4.55
CA LEU A 100 -5.47 14.97 -5.82
C LEU A 100 -6.32 14.06 -6.70
N ALA A 101 -6.95 13.05 -6.09
CA ALA A 101 -7.80 12.11 -6.81
C ALA A 101 -8.86 11.49 -5.91
N LEU A 102 -10.02 11.23 -6.50
CA LEU A 102 -11.13 10.50 -5.93
C LEU A 102 -11.42 9.30 -6.83
N MET A 103 -11.31 8.08 -6.31
CA MET A 103 -11.46 6.86 -7.10
C MET A 103 -12.60 6.01 -6.56
N ARG A 104 -13.32 5.35 -7.45
CA ARG A 104 -14.35 4.37 -7.12
C ARG A 104 -14.15 3.15 -7.99
N GLU A 105 -14.11 1.99 -7.37
CA GLU A 105 -14.11 0.69 -8.04
C GLU A 105 -15.41 -0.03 -7.74
N ASP A 106 -16.10 -0.48 -8.77
CA ASP A 106 -17.27 -1.34 -8.66
C ASP A 106 -17.32 -2.41 -9.77
N SER A 107 -18.46 -3.07 -9.95
CA SER A 107 -18.62 -4.10 -10.99
C SER A 107 -18.49 -3.55 -12.42
N ALA A 108 -18.61 -2.24 -12.63
CA ALA A 108 -18.41 -1.58 -13.92
C ALA A 108 -16.95 -1.17 -14.16
N GLY A 109 -16.07 -1.33 -13.17
CA GLY A 109 -14.64 -1.04 -13.27
C GLY A 109 -14.19 0.11 -12.38
N LEU A 110 -13.17 0.84 -12.83
CA LEU A 110 -12.61 2.01 -12.15
C LEU A 110 -13.20 3.29 -12.73
N LEU A 111 -13.59 4.21 -11.85
CA LEU A 111 -13.83 5.62 -12.11
C LEU A 111 -12.88 6.45 -11.25
N ALA A 112 -12.06 7.30 -11.85
CA ALA A 112 -11.13 8.19 -11.18
C ALA A 112 -11.41 9.65 -11.56
N PHE A 113 -11.62 10.51 -10.57
CA PHE A 113 -11.84 11.94 -10.76
C PHE A 113 -10.67 12.75 -10.18
N TYR A 114 -10.18 13.69 -10.96
CA TYR A 114 -9.07 14.61 -10.65
C TYR A 114 -9.65 16.02 -10.50
N PRO A 115 -9.84 16.51 -9.26
CA PRO A 115 -10.56 17.76 -9.02
C PRO A 115 -9.89 19.00 -9.63
N ASP A 116 -8.55 19.06 -9.59
CA ASP A 116 -7.74 20.15 -10.15
C ASP A 116 -7.98 20.37 -11.65
N LYS A 117 -8.24 19.27 -12.37
CA LYS A 117 -8.46 19.26 -13.81
C LYS A 117 -9.93 19.24 -14.19
N SER A 118 -10.82 19.08 -13.21
CA SER A 118 -12.25 18.81 -13.42
C SER A 118 -12.47 17.68 -14.44
N ARG A 119 -11.70 16.59 -14.32
CA ARG A 119 -11.70 15.46 -15.27
C ARG A 119 -11.95 14.14 -14.58
N ALA A 120 -12.81 13.33 -15.19
CA ALA A 120 -13.08 11.96 -14.78
C ALA A 120 -12.63 10.98 -15.87
N TYR A 121 -11.99 9.89 -15.46
CA TYR A 121 -11.53 8.82 -16.32
C TYR A 121 -12.14 7.50 -15.88
N ALA A 122 -12.55 6.67 -16.84
CA ALA A 122 -13.10 5.36 -16.53
C ALA A 122 -12.52 4.25 -17.41
N HIS A 123 -12.40 3.05 -16.83
CA HIS A 123 -11.99 1.83 -17.50
C HIS A 123 -12.67 0.63 -16.84
N SER A 124 -13.16 -0.32 -17.65
CA SER A 124 -13.87 -1.53 -17.23
C SER A 124 -12.97 -2.48 -16.42
N ASP A 125 -11.71 -2.61 -16.82
CA ASP A 125 -10.67 -3.25 -16.01
C ASP A 125 -10.04 -2.20 -15.05
N PRO A 126 -10.20 -2.35 -13.72
CA PRO A 126 -9.71 -1.36 -12.77
C PRO A 126 -8.18 -1.32 -12.68
N VAL A 127 -7.50 -2.45 -12.92
CA VAL A 127 -6.04 -2.54 -12.89
C VAL A 127 -5.46 -1.79 -14.09
N ILE A 128 -5.99 -2.06 -15.28
CA ILE A 128 -5.57 -1.35 -16.50
C ILE A 128 -5.90 0.14 -16.39
N GLY A 129 -7.09 0.49 -15.90
CA GLY A 129 -7.49 1.89 -15.67
C GLY A 129 -6.51 2.64 -14.79
N ALA A 130 -6.13 2.06 -13.64
CA ALA A 130 -5.16 2.65 -12.73
C ALA A 130 -3.78 2.83 -13.40
N GLN A 131 -3.31 1.82 -14.14
CA GLN A 131 -2.01 1.86 -14.82
C GLN A 131 -1.95 2.89 -15.96
N LEU A 132 -3.03 3.02 -16.72
CA LEU A 132 -3.15 4.06 -17.75
C LEU A 132 -3.07 5.45 -17.13
N LEU A 133 -3.61 5.63 -15.91
CA LEU A 133 -3.55 6.87 -15.14
C LEU A 133 -2.21 7.10 -14.40
N GLY A 134 -1.20 6.27 -14.66
CA GLY A 134 0.12 6.42 -14.05
C GLY A 134 0.22 5.89 -12.62
N LEU A 135 -0.81 5.21 -12.13
CA LEU A 135 -0.76 4.55 -10.83
C LEU A 135 -0.10 3.20 -10.99
N PRO A 136 0.90 2.87 -10.16
CA PRO A 136 1.66 1.64 -10.33
C PRO A 136 0.95 0.41 -9.77
N PHE A 137 -0.37 0.38 -9.67
CA PHE A 137 -1.05 -0.72 -8.99
C PHE A 137 -1.02 -2.00 -9.86
N PRO A 138 -0.38 -3.08 -9.39
CA PRO A 138 -0.44 -4.36 -10.08
C PRO A 138 -1.77 -5.10 -9.80
N PHE A 139 -2.61 -4.56 -8.91
CA PHE A 139 -3.88 -5.14 -8.47
C PHE A 139 -4.98 -4.09 -8.38
N SER A 140 -6.22 -4.56 -8.22
CA SER A 140 -7.40 -3.71 -8.04
C SER A 140 -7.42 -3.05 -6.65
N LEU A 141 -8.29 -2.06 -6.43
CA LEU A 141 -8.54 -1.51 -5.09
C LEU A 141 -9.11 -2.59 -4.17
N ARG A 142 -9.90 -3.52 -4.71
CA ARG A 142 -10.37 -4.70 -3.96
C ARG A 142 -9.24 -5.57 -3.48
N ASP A 143 -8.31 -5.92 -4.36
CA ASP A 143 -7.16 -6.73 -3.97
C ASP A 143 -6.30 -6.01 -2.93
N LEU A 144 -6.08 -4.70 -3.10
CA LEU A 144 -5.36 -3.90 -2.11
C LEU A 144 -6.09 -3.90 -0.75
N ALA A 145 -7.42 -3.76 -0.73
CA ALA A 145 -8.22 -3.83 0.49
C ALA A 145 -8.09 -5.19 1.18
N MET A 146 -8.17 -6.29 0.42
CA MET A 146 -8.00 -7.66 0.91
C MET A 146 -6.60 -7.85 1.52
N VAL A 147 -5.55 -7.48 0.79
CA VAL A 147 -4.16 -7.61 1.23
C VAL A 147 -3.86 -6.78 2.49
N ILE A 148 -4.33 -5.53 2.56
CA ILE A 148 -4.19 -4.68 3.76
C ILE A 148 -4.86 -5.33 4.98
N SER A 149 -5.94 -6.08 4.73
CA SER A 149 -6.69 -6.79 5.77
C SER A 149 -6.09 -8.16 6.10
N GLY A 150 -5.02 -8.58 5.43
CA GLY A 150 -4.39 -9.89 5.64
C GLY A 150 -5.04 -11.03 4.86
N HIS A 151 -5.83 -10.74 3.83
CA HIS A 151 -6.47 -11.77 3.01
C HIS A 151 -5.88 -11.79 1.61
N PHE A 152 -5.40 -12.97 1.19
CA PHE A 152 -4.61 -13.14 -0.04
C PHE A 152 -5.27 -14.04 -1.09
N GLU A 153 -6.49 -14.53 -0.82
CA GLU A 153 -7.21 -15.50 -1.65
C GLU A 153 -7.35 -15.07 -3.12
N SER A 154 -7.54 -13.77 -3.40
CA SER A 154 -7.68 -13.28 -4.77
C SER A 154 -6.35 -13.23 -5.55
N LEU A 155 -5.22 -13.28 -4.85
CA LEU A 155 -3.90 -13.09 -5.45
C LEU A 155 -3.05 -14.36 -5.49
N VAL A 156 -3.08 -15.15 -4.42
CA VAL A 156 -2.27 -16.36 -4.28
C VAL A 156 -3.09 -17.55 -4.76
N PRO A 157 -2.65 -18.26 -5.83
CA PRO A 157 -3.31 -19.47 -6.29
C PRO A 157 -3.28 -20.59 -5.24
N GLY A 158 -4.03 -21.67 -5.49
CA GLY A 158 -4.13 -22.81 -4.58
C GLY A 158 -2.80 -23.52 -4.28
N GLU A 159 -2.50 -24.60 -5.01
CA GLU A 159 -1.25 -25.34 -4.81
C GLU A 159 -0.13 -24.76 -5.69
N PRO A 160 1.11 -24.69 -5.18
CA PRO A 160 2.25 -24.20 -5.94
C PRO A 160 2.77 -25.26 -6.92
N ASP A 161 3.31 -24.81 -8.04
CA ASP A 161 3.95 -25.68 -9.04
C ASP A 161 5.34 -26.13 -8.63
N SER A 162 6.05 -25.33 -7.82
CA SER A 162 7.35 -25.70 -7.28
C SER A 162 7.67 -24.96 -5.98
N ILE A 163 8.59 -25.54 -5.20
CA ILE A 163 8.97 -25.04 -3.88
C ILE A 163 10.49 -25.01 -3.75
N ARG A 164 11.02 -23.95 -3.16
CA ARG A 164 12.46 -23.78 -2.92
C ARG A 164 12.73 -23.29 -1.50
N VAL A 165 13.66 -23.96 -0.81
CA VAL A 165 14.19 -23.53 0.50
C VAL A 165 15.02 -22.26 0.32
N LEU A 166 14.88 -21.30 1.24
CA LEU A 166 15.67 -20.06 1.21
C LEU A 166 16.84 -20.08 2.21
N PRO A 167 17.98 -19.42 1.89
CA PRO A 167 19.18 -19.45 2.74
C PRO A 167 19.01 -18.86 4.15
N ARG A 168 17.96 -18.05 4.38
CA ARG A 168 17.70 -17.36 5.66
C ARG A 168 16.57 -18.00 6.47
N GLY A 169 16.13 -19.20 6.09
CA GLY A 169 14.88 -19.79 6.55
C GLY A 169 13.69 -19.36 5.68
N GLY A 170 12.58 -20.08 5.81
CA GLY A 170 11.39 -19.89 4.98
C GLY A 170 11.50 -20.52 3.59
N PHE A 171 10.43 -20.34 2.81
CA PHE A 171 10.23 -21.03 1.54
C PHE A 171 9.69 -20.10 0.46
N ALA A 172 10.13 -20.34 -0.76
CA ALA A 172 9.61 -19.70 -1.97
C ALA A 172 8.74 -20.69 -2.74
N PHE A 173 7.50 -20.29 -3.01
CA PHE A 173 6.47 -21.04 -3.70
C PHE A 173 6.19 -20.39 -5.06
N SER A 174 6.39 -21.13 -6.15
CA SER A 174 6.21 -20.60 -7.51
C SER A 174 4.90 -21.07 -8.14
N TYR A 175 4.30 -20.18 -8.93
CA TYR A 175 3.02 -20.40 -9.59
C TYR A 175 3.08 -20.07 -11.09
N ASN A 176 2.63 -21.01 -11.92
CA ASN A 176 2.56 -20.92 -13.37
C ASN A 176 1.31 -20.20 -13.87
N GLN A 177 0.36 -19.88 -12.98
CA GLN A 177 -0.82 -19.06 -13.27
C GLN A 177 -1.10 -18.02 -12.17
N GLY A 178 -2.01 -17.09 -12.45
CA GLY A 178 -2.41 -16.05 -11.51
C GLY A 178 -1.55 -14.78 -11.54
N PRO A 179 -1.95 -13.76 -10.76
CA PRO A 179 -1.23 -12.50 -10.67
C PRO A 179 0.09 -12.67 -9.91
N VAL A 180 0.13 -13.50 -8.87
CA VAL A 180 1.35 -13.85 -8.13
C VAL A 180 2.02 -15.04 -8.82
N ARG A 181 3.32 -14.91 -9.13
CA ARG A 181 4.20 -15.95 -9.68
C ARG A 181 5.16 -16.53 -8.65
N LEU A 182 5.46 -15.75 -7.63
CA LEU A 182 6.32 -16.14 -6.53
C LEU A 182 5.72 -15.61 -5.24
N LEU A 183 5.47 -16.48 -4.28
CA LEU A 183 5.21 -16.13 -2.89
C LEU A 183 6.41 -16.58 -2.07
N VAL A 184 6.98 -15.66 -1.30
CA VAL A 184 8.01 -15.97 -0.31
C VAL A 184 7.39 -15.84 1.07
N LEU A 185 7.48 -16.90 1.84
CA LEU A 185 7.11 -16.93 3.25
C LEU A 185 8.37 -16.92 4.11
N ASP A 186 8.29 -16.23 5.24
CA ASP A 186 9.30 -16.37 6.28
C ASP A 186 9.08 -17.63 7.12
N GLN A 187 9.98 -17.90 8.07
CA GLN A 187 9.92 -19.08 8.94
C GLN A 187 8.65 -19.18 9.82
N TYR A 188 7.77 -18.18 9.84
CA TYR A 188 6.53 -18.18 10.62
C TYR A 188 5.28 -18.31 9.74
N GLY A 189 5.43 -18.65 8.46
CA GLY A 189 4.33 -18.72 7.50
C GLY A 189 3.77 -17.36 7.12
N ARG A 190 4.53 -16.27 7.31
CA ARG A 190 4.07 -14.91 6.96
C ARG A 190 4.57 -14.53 5.58
N PRO A 191 3.78 -13.81 4.77
CA PRO A 191 4.27 -13.23 3.53
C PRO A 191 5.47 -12.32 3.80
N GLU A 192 6.61 -12.62 3.21
CA GLU A 192 7.76 -11.70 3.15
C GLU A 192 7.70 -10.89 1.85
N SER A 193 7.41 -11.57 0.73
CA SER A 193 7.23 -10.91 -0.56
C SER A 193 6.36 -11.71 -1.53
N MET A 194 5.75 -10.99 -2.47
CA MET A 194 5.16 -11.56 -3.68
C MET A 194 5.78 -10.92 -4.91
N GLU A 195 5.85 -11.67 -6.01
CA GLU A 195 6.26 -11.18 -7.32
C GLU A 195 5.27 -11.60 -8.39
N GLY A 196 5.17 -10.82 -9.46
CA GLY A 196 4.32 -11.18 -10.60
C GLY A 196 4.56 -10.31 -11.82
N PRO A 197 3.95 -10.66 -12.97
CA PRO A 197 4.12 -9.90 -14.20
C PRO A 197 3.38 -8.55 -14.11
N LEU A 198 4.00 -7.52 -14.66
CA LEU A 198 3.33 -6.27 -14.98
C LEU A 198 2.57 -6.41 -16.30
N SER A 199 1.42 -5.75 -16.39
CA SER A 199 0.67 -5.68 -17.65
C SER A 199 1.47 -4.89 -18.70
N LYS A 200 1.12 -5.11 -19.98
CA LYS A 200 1.65 -4.31 -21.10
C LYS A 200 1.23 -2.83 -21.08
N TYR A 201 0.21 -2.49 -20.30
CA TYR A 201 -0.34 -1.13 -20.16
C TYR A 201 0.41 -0.31 -19.11
N PHE A 202 1.06 -0.97 -18.15
CA PHE A 202 1.94 -0.27 -17.22
C PHE A 202 3.10 0.36 -17.99
N ARG A 203 3.42 1.62 -17.65
CA ARG A 203 4.57 2.36 -18.15
C ARG A 203 5.30 3.00 -16.98
N THR A 204 6.58 2.71 -16.83
CA THR A 204 7.45 3.40 -15.86
C THR A 204 7.56 4.89 -16.22
N GLN A 205 8.03 5.71 -15.27
CA GLN A 205 8.32 7.11 -15.58
C GLN A 205 9.32 7.23 -16.74
N ALA A 206 10.36 6.40 -16.75
CA ALA A 206 11.34 6.36 -17.84
C ALA A 206 10.69 6.07 -19.22
N GLU A 207 9.76 5.11 -19.31
CA GLU A 207 9.03 4.84 -20.57
C GLU A 207 8.18 6.04 -21.01
N ARG A 208 7.56 6.75 -20.06
CA ARG A 208 6.77 7.96 -20.34
C ARG A 208 7.64 9.12 -20.83
N ASP A 209 8.89 9.17 -20.37
CA ASP A 209 9.90 10.14 -20.81
C ASP A 209 10.61 9.71 -22.11
N GLY A 210 10.13 8.66 -22.78
CA GLY A 210 10.66 8.17 -24.06
C GLY A 210 11.92 7.30 -23.95
N GLN A 211 12.33 6.91 -22.75
CA GLN A 211 13.48 6.04 -22.55
C GLN A 211 13.12 4.56 -22.78
N PRO A 212 13.94 3.79 -23.51
CA PRO A 212 13.69 2.37 -23.69
C PRO A 212 13.85 1.61 -22.37
N VAL A 213 12.89 0.73 -22.07
CA VAL A 213 12.97 -0.18 -20.92
C VAL A 213 13.19 -1.61 -21.41
N SER A 214 14.41 -2.10 -21.20
CA SER A 214 14.78 -3.50 -21.34
C SER A 214 14.73 -4.23 -20.00
N GLY A 215 14.50 -5.54 -20.05
CA GLY A 215 14.45 -6.41 -18.88
C GLY A 215 13.07 -7.00 -18.60
N LYS A 216 12.99 -7.81 -17.54
CA LYS A 216 11.74 -8.42 -17.10
C LYS A 216 10.76 -7.36 -16.58
N ARG A 217 9.50 -7.44 -17.02
CA ARG A 217 8.42 -6.57 -16.58
C ARG A 217 7.69 -7.23 -15.42
N GLU A 218 8.29 -7.15 -14.24
CA GLU A 218 7.77 -7.77 -13.03
C GLU A 218 7.64 -6.72 -11.93
N TRP A 219 6.65 -6.90 -11.06
CA TRP A 219 6.52 -6.15 -9.82
C TRP A 219 6.95 -7.04 -8.66
N THR A 220 7.42 -6.40 -7.58
CA THR A 220 7.67 -7.07 -6.30
C THR A 220 6.94 -6.31 -5.21
N LEU A 221 6.11 -7.00 -4.42
CA LEU A 221 5.47 -6.45 -3.24
C LEU A 221 6.09 -7.08 -2.00
N LYS A 222 6.72 -6.27 -1.14
CA LYS A 222 7.29 -6.73 0.14
C LYS A 222 6.41 -6.33 1.31
N PHE A 223 6.37 -7.17 2.31
CA PHE A 223 5.58 -7.01 3.53
C PHE A 223 6.51 -6.79 4.72
N ALA A 224 6.19 -5.81 5.56
CA ALA A 224 7.00 -5.48 6.72
C ALA A 224 6.16 -4.85 7.84
N ALA A 225 6.76 -4.70 9.02
CA ALA A 225 6.13 -4.13 10.20
C ALA A 225 4.85 -4.89 10.60
N TYR A 226 4.99 -6.21 10.77
CA TYR A 226 3.95 -7.04 11.39
C TYR A 226 3.76 -6.61 12.86
N PRO A 227 2.51 -6.60 13.38
CA PRO A 227 2.17 -6.03 14.68
C PRO A 227 2.52 -6.90 15.90
N GLU A 228 3.44 -7.86 15.75
CA GLU A 228 3.84 -8.78 16.81
C GLU A 228 4.44 -8.08 18.03
N ASP A 229 5.13 -6.95 17.82
CA ASP A 229 5.65 -6.09 18.90
C ASP A 229 4.53 -5.34 19.66
N ASP A 230 3.32 -5.30 19.11
CA ASP A 230 2.15 -4.57 19.63
C ASP A 230 1.04 -5.51 20.17
N GLY A 231 1.34 -6.79 20.34
CA GLY A 231 0.41 -7.77 20.94
C GLY A 231 -0.61 -8.41 19.99
N ASP A 232 -0.51 -8.18 18.69
CA ASP A 232 -1.25 -8.93 17.67
C ASP A 232 -0.28 -9.80 16.85
N PRO A 233 -0.01 -11.04 17.31
CA PRO A 233 0.94 -11.91 16.63
C PRO A 233 0.44 -12.39 15.26
N ALA A 234 -0.86 -12.21 14.98
CA ALA A 234 -1.56 -12.76 13.82
C ALA A 234 -1.89 -11.68 12.77
N GLY A 235 -1.82 -10.40 13.12
CA GLY A 235 -2.24 -9.29 12.27
C GLY A 235 -1.46 -9.13 10.96
N PRO A 236 -2.03 -8.40 9.98
CA PRO A 236 -1.41 -8.15 8.69
C PRO A 236 -0.25 -7.17 8.79
N ALA A 237 0.64 -7.20 7.79
CA ALA A 237 1.74 -6.25 7.66
C ALA A 237 1.24 -4.80 7.59
N ARG A 238 1.84 -3.90 8.38
CA ARG A 238 1.48 -2.46 8.38
C ARG A 238 2.27 -1.64 7.36
N ARG A 239 3.24 -2.24 6.68
CA ARG A 239 4.02 -1.60 5.62
C ARG A 239 4.11 -2.50 4.40
N LEU A 240 3.63 -1.99 3.27
CA LEU A 240 3.74 -2.62 1.97
C LEU A 240 4.69 -1.82 1.08
N ILE A 241 5.65 -2.50 0.45
CA ILE A 241 6.67 -1.87 -0.39
C ILE A 241 6.59 -2.48 -1.78
N LEU A 242 6.06 -1.71 -2.72
CA LEU A 242 6.03 -2.06 -4.12
C LEU A 242 7.31 -1.58 -4.80
N LEU A 243 8.00 -2.49 -5.46
CA LEU A 243 9.16 -2.22 -6.31
C LEU A 243 8.78 -2.50 -7.76
N LEU A 244 9.20 -1.60 -8.65
CA LEU A 244 8.90 -1.65 -10.07
C LEU A 244 10.19 -1.50 -10.88
N PRO A 245 10.17 -1.86 -12.18
CA PRO A 245 11.32 -1.70 -13.04
C PRO A 245 11.83 -0.25 -13.07
N LYS A 246 13.14 -0.10 -13.29
CA LYS A 246 13.83 1.20 -13.44
C LYS A 246 13.76 2.13 -12.21
N GLY A 247 13.51 1.58 -11.02
CA GLY A 247 13.64 2.32 -9.76
C GLY A 247 12.37 3.03 -9.30
N ASP A 248 11.27 2.89 -10.04
CA ASP A 248 9.96 3.30 -9.54
C ASP A 248 9.59 2.43 -8.33
N SER A 249 9.02 3.03 -7.29
CA SER A 249 8.61 2.33 -6.08
C SER A 249 7.49 3.05 -5.35
N ALA A 250 6.73 2.29 -4.57
CA ALA A 250 5.69 2.83 -3.70
C ALA A 250 5.79 2.20 -2.31
N VAL A 251 5.69 3.00 -1.26
CA VAL A 251 5.64 2.52 0.12
C VAL A 251 4.32 2.96 0.72
N LEU A 252 3.43 2.00 1.00
CA LEU A 252 2.18 2.21 1.71
C LEU A 252 2.38 1.87 3.18
N ARG A 253 2.24 2.87 4.06
CA ARG A 253 2.22 2.70 5.52
C ARG A 253 0.79 2.78 6.01
N VAL A 254 0.25 1.64 6.43
CA VAL A 254 -1.08 1.52 7.02
C VAL A 254 -1.04 2.07 8.44
N ARG A 255 -1.88 3.06 8.73
CA ARG A 255 -1.97 3.70 10.05
C ARG A 255 -3.13 3.14 10.87
N ALA A 256 -4.25 2.83 10.21
CA ALA A 256 -5.42 2.25 10.84
C ALA A 256 -6.22 1.42 9.82
N VAL A 257 -6.80 0.32 10.29
CA VAL A 257 -7.78 -0.50 9.59
C VAL A 257 -8.97 -0.68 10.53
N GLU A 258 -10.15 -0.26 10.11
CA GLU A 258 -11.39 -0.36 10.87
C GLU A 258 -12.37 -1.24 10.08
N PRO A 259 -12.66 -2.48 10.54
CA PRO A 259 -13.73 -3.28 9.96
C PRO A 259 -15.08 -2.56 10.04
N ARG A 260 -15.89 -2.67 8.99
CA ARG A 260 -17.21 -2.04 8.88
C ARG A 260 -18.23 -3.06 8.38
N GLN A 261 -19.32 -3.22 9.12
CA GLN A 261 -20.36 -4.21 8.81
C GLN A 261 -21.29 -3.80 7.66
N SER A 262 -21.34 -2.51 7.34
CA SER A 262 -22.11 -1.99 6.22
C SER A 262 -21.75 -0.54 5.95
N TRP A 263 -21.88 -0.12 4.71
CA TRP A 263 -21.79 1.28 4.30
C TRP A 263 -23.13 1.78 3.76
N ALA A 264 -23.45 3.04 4.04
CA ALA A 264 -24.57 3.69 3.37
C ALA A 264 -24.23 3.87 1.89
N GLU A 265 -25.10 3.45 0.97
CA GLU A 265 -24.82 3.48 -0.48
C GLU A 265 -24.33 4.84 -0.98
N LYS A 266 -24.97 5.93 -0.50
CA LYS A 266 -24.59 7.31 -0.82
C LYS A 266 -23.16 7.68 -0.44
N SER A 267 -22.61 7.07 0.61
CA SER A 267 -21.22 7.31 1.05
C SER A 267 -20.18 6.68 0.13
N LEU A 268 -20.58 5.65 -0.63
CA LEU A 268 -19.74 4.97 -1.61
C LEU A 268 -19.98 5.43 -3.04
N ALA A 269 -20.82 6.45 -3.24
CA ALA A 269 -20.99 7.09 -4.53
C ALA A 269 -19.80 8.02 -4.83
N LEU A 270 -19.46 8.14 -6.11
CA LEU A 270 -18.56 9.17 -6.63
C LEU A 270 -19.38 10.12 -7.51
N ALA A 271 -19.97 11.15 -6.91
CA ALA A 271 -20.67 12.17 -7.66
C ALA A 271 -19.65 13.08 -8.36
N LEU A 272 -19.77 13.21 -9.67
CA LEU A 272 -18.96 14.15 -10.45
C LEU A 272 -19.61 15.54 -10.35
N PRO A 273 -18.82 16.61 -10.09
CA PRO A 273 -19.35 17.96 -10.07
C PRO A 273 -19.86 18.37 -11.47
N ALA A 274 -20.81 19.31 -11.48
CA ALA A 274 -21.33 19.86 -12.73
C ALA A 274 -20.20 20.44 -13.60
N GLY A 275 -20.19 20.10 -14.89
CA GLY A 275 -19.16 20.53 -15.82
C GLY A 275 -17.88 19.68 -15.82
N ALA A 276 -17.80 18.61 -15.03
CA ALA A 276 -16.68 17.67 -15.12
C ALA A 276 -16.61 17.01 -16.51
N HIS A 277 -15.42 16.97 -17.09
CA HIS A 277 -15.18 16.31 -18.38
C HIS A 277 -14.93 14.82 -18.18
N PHE A 278 -15.80 13.99 -18.77
CA PHE A 278 -15.66 12.54 -18.72
C PHE A 278 -14.86 11.99 -19.91
N MET A 279 -13.96 11.04 -19.66
CA MET A 279 -13.17 10.35 -20.66
C MET A 279 -13.12 8.84 -20.40
N SER A 280 -13.53 8.04 -21.38
CA SER A 280 -13.32 6.59 -21.36
C SER A 280 -11.89 6.26 -21.80
N LEU A 281 -11.26 5.28 -21.13
CA LEU A 281 -9.91 4.79 -21.40
C LEU A 281 -9.90 3.47 -22.21
N GLU A 282 -11.04 2.95 -22.62
CA GLU A 282 -11.17 1.64 -23.30
C GLU A 282 -10.40 1.58 -24.64
N SER A 283 -10.49 2.65 -25.42
CA SER A 283 -9.99 2.70 -26.80
C SER A 283 -8.84 3.70 -26.99
N ARG A 284 -8.40 4.37 -25.92
CA ARG A 284 -7.33 5.36 -25.95
C ARG A 284 -6.41 5.15 -24.76
N PRO A 285 -5.09 4.96 -24.96
CA PRO A 285 -4.15 5.16 -23.87
C PRO A 285 -4.32 6.61 -23.40
N ALA A 286 -4.52 6.80 -22.09
CA ALA A 286 -4.63 8.14 -21.51
C ALA A 286 -3.42 8.99 -21.96
N PRO A 287 -3.62 10.26 -22.34
CA PRO A 287 -2.52 11.17 -22.58
C PRO A 287 -1.98 11.57 -21.20
N VAL A 288 -1.20 10.72 -20.56
CA VAL A 288 -0.51 11.10 -19.33
C VAL A 288 0.79 11.77 -19.76
N THR A 289 0.76 13.08 -19.85
CA THR A 289 1.98 13.88 -19.79
C THR A 289 2.57 13.74 -18.37
N ALA A 290 3.87 13.96 -18.16
CA ALA A 290 4.53 13.73 -16.86
C ALA A 290 3.91 14.52 -15.67
N SER A 291 3.09 15.55 -15.97
CA SER A 291 2.29 16.34 -15.02
C SER A 291 0.93 15.71 -14.65
N ASP A 292 0.58 14.55 -15.23
CA ASP A 292 -0.71 13.86 -15.05
C ASP A 292 -0.65 12.67 -14.08
N VAL A 293 0.54 12.20 -13.73
CA VAL A 293 0.71 11.23 -12.65
C VAL A 293 0.33 11.92 -11.34
N ILE A 294 -0.28 11.20 -10.39
CA ILE A 294 -0.47 11.68 -9.01
C ILE A 294 0.90 11.87 -8.36
N THR A 295 1.56 12.95 -8.72
CA THR A 295 2.82 13.40 -8.19
C THR A 295 2.50 14.76 -7.62
N GLY A 296 2.20 14.82 -6.32
CA GLY A 296 1.80 16.04 -5.61
C GLY A 296 2.86 17.15 -5.55
N GLY A 297 3.70 17.30 -6.55
CA GLY A 297 4.57 18.44 -6.76
C GLY A 297 4.04 19.24 -7.94
N GLY A 298 3.38 20.36 -7.65
CA GLY A 298 3.12 21.38 -8.66
C GLY A 298 4.44 21.99 -9.14
N ASP A 299 4.52 22.25 -10.44
CA ASP A 299 5.59 23.04 -11.04
C ASP A 299 5.52 24.48 -10.51
N ASN A 300 6.24 24.75 -9.42
CA ASN A 300 6.69 26.08 -9.09
C ASN A 300 8.21 26.11 -9.30
N ALA A 301 8.62 26.03 -10.57
CA ALA A 301 9.95 26.43 -11.00
C ALA A 301 9.81 27.75 -11.76
N GLU A 302 10.08 28.84 -11.04
CA GLU A 302 10.65 30.10 -11.52
C GLU A 302 10.09 30.72 -12.81
N GLN A 303 9.10 31.61 -12.65
CA GLN A 303 9.03 32.82 -13.47
C GLN A 303 10.21 33.73 -13.10
N GLY A 304 11.37 33.48 -13.72
CA GLY A 304 12.53 34.36 -13.69
C GLY A 304 12.49 35.35 -14.85
N HIS A 305 12.02 36.56 -14.55
CA HIS A 305 12.27 37.84 -15.24
C HIS A 305 12.79 37.81 -16.69
N GLU A 306 11.87 38.03 -17.64
CA GLU A 306 12.15 38.67 -18.91
C GLU A 306 12.41 40.18 -18.66
N ASN A 307 13.66 40.62 -18.83
CA ASN A 307 14.00 42.01 -19.11
C ASN A 307 15.43 42.09 -19.66
N ALA A 308 15.57 41.97 -20.98
CA ALA A 308 16.75 42.44 -21.71
C ALA A 308 16.28 43.38 -22.83
N LYS A 309 16.43 44.69 -22.59
CA LYS A 309 16.32 45.73 -23.62
C LYS A 309 17.49 45.58 -24.62
N PRO A 310 17.32 45.96 -25.89
CA PRO A 310 18.35 45.84 -26.91
C PRO A 310 19.32 47.02 -26.84
N GLY A 311 20.63 46.73 -26.83
CA GLY A 311 21.71 47.70 -26.93
C GLY A 311 22.36 47.61 -28.31
N SER A 312 22.39 48.75 -28.98
CA SER A 312 22.75 49.03 -30.36
C SER A 312 24.21 48.77 -30.73
N ALA A 313 24.40 48.59 -32.04
CA ALA A 313 25.67 48.64 -32.76
C ALA A 313 26.50 49.91 -32.48
N SER A 314 27.83 49.73 -32.42
CA SER A 314 28.87 50.47 -33.16
C SER A 314 30.20 49.74 -32.97
#